data_AF-C0HFX4-F1
#
_entry.id   AF-C0HFX4-F1
#
_cell.length_a   1.000
_cell.length_b   1.000
_cell.length_c   1.000
_cell.angle_alpha   90.00
_cell.angle_beta   90.00
_cell.angle_gamma   90.00
#
_symmetry.space_group_name_H-M   'P 1'
#
loop_
_entity.id
_entity.type
_entity.pdbx_description
1 polymer ?
#
loop_
_entity_poly.entity_id
_entity_poly.type
_entity_poly.pdbx_seq_one_letter_code
_entity_poly.pdbx_strand_id
1 'polypeptide(L)'
;MPSSAQVLLCLAAVLAAAAATTAEAHSQCLDNPPDRSIHGRQLAEAGEVVHDLPGGLRAYVSGAASSSRAVVLASDVFGYEAPLLRQIADKVAKAGYFVVVPDFLKGDYLDDKKNFTEWLEAHSPVKAAEDAKPLFAALKKEGKSVAVGGYCWGGM
;
A
#
# COMPACT_ATOMS: atom_id res chain seq x y z
N MET A 1 -39.10 24.93 64.92
CA MET A 1 -37.81 24.74 65.63
C MET A 1 -37.83 23.34 66.20
N PRO A 2 -36.82 22.45 66.04
CA PRO A 2 -35.44 22.55 65.50
C PRO A 2 -35.32 21.75 64.17
N SER A 3 -34.19 21.45 63.52
CA SER A 3 -32.85 22.04 63.31
C SER A 3 -32.24 21.18 62.19
N SER A 4 -31.63 21.80 61.17
CA SER A 4 -31.17 21.16 59.92
C SER A 4 -30.33 19.91 60.14
N ALA A 5 -30.84 18.81 59.59
CA ALA A 5 -30.13 17.57 59.39
C ALA A 5 -28.99 17.72 58.36
N GLN A 6 -28.05 16.78 58.49
CA GLN A 6 -27.08 16.35 57.48
C GLN A 6 -25.90 17.32 57.27
N VAL A 7 -24.86 17.22 58.10
CA VAL A 7 -23.79 16.19 58.03
C VAL A 7 -23.10 16.25 56.66
N LEU A 8 -21.91 16.86 56.71
CA LEU A 8 -20.83 16.68 55.74
C LEU A 8 -20.74 15.21 55.33
N LEU A 9 -20.72 14.93 54.02
CA LEU A 9 -19.85 13.87 53.50
C LEU A 9 -19.57 14.13 52.01
N CYS A 10 -18.42 14.76 51.79
CA CYS A 10 -17.50 14.62 50.67
C CYS A 10 -18.04 14.11 49.33
N LEU A 11 -18.17 15.04 48.37
CA LEU A 11 -18.10 14.73 46.93
C LEU A 11 -16.73 14.09 46.62
N ALA A 12 -16.68 12.77 46.54
CA ALA A 12 -15.61 12.06 45.84
C ALA A 12 -16.14 11.66 44.47
N ALA A 13 -15.90 12.50 43.46
CA ALA A 13 -16.10 12.12 42.07
C ALA A 13 -14.97 11.13 41.70
N VAL A 14 -15.32 9.85 41.58
CA VAL A 14 -14.40 8.82 41.09
C VAL A 14 -14.29 9.00 39.57
N LEU A 15 -13.26 9.72 39.11
CA LEU A 15 -12.82 9.65 37.73
C LEU A 15 -12.08 8.32 37.54
N ALA A 16 -12.80 7.30 37.10
CA ALA A 16 -12.18 6.11 36.53
C ALA A 16 -11.61 6.51 35.15
N ALA A 17 -10.33 6.84 35.10
CA ALA A 17 -9.59 6.89 33.85
C ALA A 17 -9.44 5.45 33.36
N ALA A 18 -10.32 5.05 32.44
CA ALA A 18 -10.09 3.84 31.66
C ALA A 18 -8.90 4.10 30.74
N ALA A 19 -7.72 3.59 31.11
CA ALA A 19 -6.61 3.48 30.18
C ALA A 19 -7.03 2.48 29.10
N ALA A 20 -7.53 2.99 27.98
CA ALA A 20 -7.74 2.19 26.79
C ALA A 20 -6.37 1.71 26.32
N THR A 21 -6.05 0.45 26.60
CA THR A 21 -4.93 -0.23 25.96
C THR A 21 -5.29 -0.32 24.48
N THR A 22 -4.74 0.56 23.65
CA THR A 22 -4.77 0.43 22.20
C THR A 22 -3.94 -0.80 21.85
N ALA A 23 -4.56 -1.97 21.85
CA ALA A 23 -4.01 -3.10 21.11
C ALA A 23 -3.88 -2.62 19.67
N GLU A 24 -2.66 -2.51 19.14
CA GLU A 24 -2.46 -2.26 17.71
C GLU A 24 -3.29 -3.29 16.95
N ALA A 25 -4.18 -2.81 16.09
CA ALA A 25 -4.98 -3.69 15.26
C ALA A 25 -4.02 -4.47 14.36
N HIS A 26 -3.96 -5.79 14.56
CA HIS A 26 -3.16 -6.68 13.73
C HIS A 26 -3.65 -6.62 12.27
N SER A 27 -2.76 -6.27 11.35
CA SER A 27 -3.06 -6.20 9.92
C SER A 27 -2.52 -7.42 9.20
N GLN A 28 -3.35 -8.06 8.38
CA GLN A 28 -2.94 -9.19 7.53
C GLN A 28 -1.85 -8.81 6.50
N CYS A 29 -1.65 -7.51 6.28
CA CYS A 29 -0.55 -6.99 5.48
C CYS A 29 0.84 -7.34 6.03
N LEU A 30 0.93 -7.64 7.33
CA LEU A 30 2.18 -7.98 8.00
C LEU A 30 2.40 -9.49 8.04
N ASP A 31 1.41 -10.28 7.62
CA ASP A 31 1.53 -11.73 7.54
C ASP A 31 2.44 -12.10 6.37
N ASN A 32 3.41 -12.98 6.63
CA ASN A 32 4.34 -13.52 5.62
C ASN A 32 5.16 -12.43 4.88
N PRO A 33 6.01 -11.65 5.59
CA PRO A 33 6.86 -10.66 4.94
C PRO A 33 7.79 -11.30 3.90
N PRO A 34 8.13 -10.59 2.81
CA PRO A 34 9.01 -11.13 1.78
C PRO A 34 10.42 -11.34 2.34
N ASP A 35 11.11 -12.37 1.83
CA ASP A 35 12.53 -12.53 2.08
C ASP A 35 13.32 -11.40 1.39
N ARG A 36 13.71 -10.40 2.17
CA ARG A 36 14.46 -9.23 1.69
C ARG A 36 15.87 -9.57 1.22
N SER A 37 16.41 -10.75 1.54
CA SER A 37 17.72 -11.21 1.06
C SER A 37 17.69 -11.64 -0.40
N ILE A 38 16.50 -11.96 -0.92
CA ILE A 38 16.29 -12.32 -2.32
C ILE A 38 15.93 -11.05 -3.08
N HIS A 39 16.95 -10.40 -3.63
CA HIS A 39 16.74 -9.24 -4.49
C HIS A 39 16.24 -9.68 -5.87
N GLY A 40 15.50 -8.81 -6.54
CA GLY A 40 14.98 -9.03 -7.91
C GLY A 40 16.04 -9.50 -8.93
N ARG A 41 17.33 -9.26 -8.72
CA ARG A 41 18.41 -9.79 -9.57
C ARG A 41 18.69 -11.30 -9.41
N GLN A 42 18.33 -11.88 -8.27
CA GLN A 42 18.54 -13.30 -7.99
C GLN A 42 17.46 -14.19 -8.62
N LEU A 43 16.33 -13.59 -9.00
CA LEU A 43 15.24 -14.22 -9.72
C LEU A 43 15.21 -13.63 -11.12
N ALA A 44 15.01 -14.43 -12.15
CA ALA A 44 15.01 -13.90 -13.52
C ALA A 44 13.78 -12.97 -13.73
N GLU A 45 14.03 -11.66 -13.77
CA GLU A 45 13.05 -10.62 -14.16
C GLU A 45 13.06 -10.49 -15.69
N ALA A 46 11.87 -10.48 -16.31
CA ALA A 46 11.72 -10.32 -17.76
C ALA A 46 11.43 -8.87 -18.18
N GLY A 47 10.93 -8.06 -17.26
CA GLY A 47 10.63 -6.66 -17.43
C GLY A 47 11.80 -5.75 -17.07
N GLU A 48 11.52 -4.46 -16.96
CA GLU A 48 12.52 -3.42 -16.68
C GLU A 48 11.98 -2.35 -15.75
N VAL A 49 12.89 -1.62 -15.09
CA VAL A 49 12.53 -0.46 -14.27
C VAL A 49 12.56 0.80 -15.12
N VAL A 50 11.45 1.53 -15.12
CA VAL A 50 11.27 2.83 -15.78
C VAL A 50 11.15 3.91 -14.71
N HIS A 51 11.75 5.08 -14.94
CA HIS A 51 11.88 6.14 -13.92
C HIS A 51 10.97 7.35 -14.13
N ASP A 52 10.33 7.45 -15.29
CA ASP A 52 9.69 8.66 -15.79
C ASP A 52 8.28 8.41 -16.35
N LEU A 53 7.51 7.51 -15.72
CA LEU A 53 6.10 7.35 -16.08
C LEU A 53 5.29 8.60 -15.70
N PRO A 54 4.15 8.84 -16.40
CA PRO A 54 3.24 9.94 -16.10
C PRO A 54 2.90 10.01 -14.61
N GLY A 55 2.97 11.23 -14.05
CA GLY A 55 2.87 11.45 -12.60
C GLY A 55 4.21 11.41 -11.86
N GLY A 56 5.34 11.26 -12.58
CA GLY A 56 6.66 11.15 -11.98
C GLY A 56 6.87 9.80 -11.27
N LEU A 57 6.13 8.77 -11.69
CA LEU A 57 6.17 7.46 -11.08
C LEU A 57 7.33 6.66 -11.65
N ARG A 58 8.15 6.12 -10.76
CA ARG A 58 9.00 4.98 -11.08
C ARG A 58 8.13 3.72 -11.10
N ALA A 59 8.43 2.77 -11.97
CA ALA A 59 7.67 1.52 -12.05
C ALA A 59 8.53 0.38 -12.58
N TYR A 60 8.15 -0.84 -12.26
CA TYR A 60 8.55 -2.01 -13.03
C TYR A 60 7.51 -2.24 -14.14
N VAL A 61 7.97 -2.44 -15.37
CA VAL A 61 7.13 -2.63 -16.55
C VAL A 61 7.49 -3.94 -17.23
N SER A 62 6.47 -4.69 -17.64
CA SER A 62 6.66 -5.99 -18.30
C SER A 62 5.63 -6.19 -19.42
N GLY A 63 6.00 -7.00 -20.41
CA GLY A 63 5.15 -7.30 -21.57
C GLY A 63 5.25 -6.29 -22.69
N ALA A 64 4.57 -6.58 -23.81
CA ALA A 64 4.67 -5.77 -25.01
C ALA A 64 3.96 -4.43 -24.86
N ALA A 65 4.67 -3.32 -25.05
CA ALA A 65 4.10 -1.97 -25.08
C ALA A 65 3.01 -1.80 -26.13
N SER A 66 3.00 -2.62 -27.19
CA SER A 66 1.96 -2.65 -28.23
C SER A 66 0.66 -3.35 -27.81
N SER A 67 0.60 -4.00 -26.65
CA SER A 67 -0.64 -4.63 -26.18
C SER A 67 -1.74 -3.60 -25.95
N SER A 68 -2.94 -3.89 -26.43
CA SER A 68 -4.15 -3.10 -26.21
C SER A 68 -4.77 -3.31 -24.81
N ARG A 69 -4.17 -4.16 -23.99
CA ARG A 69 -4.66 -4.55 -22.66
C ARG A 69 -3.57 -4.28 -21.64
N ALA A 70 -3.86 -3.41 -20.69
CA ALA A 70 -2.95 -3.06 -19.61
C ALA A 70 -3.46 -3.55 -18.26
N VAL A 71 -2.53 -3.93 -17.39
CA VAL A 71 -2.78 -4.19 -15.97
C VAL A 71 -1.88 -3.26 -15.16
N VAL A 72 -2.47 -2.42 -14.32
CA VAL A 72 -1.73 -1.70 -13.28
C VAL A 72 -1.83 -2.52 -12.00
N LEU A 73 -0.68 -2.99 -11.50
CA LEU A 73 -0.59 -3.85 -10.33
C LEU A 73 0.05 -3.07 -9.17
N ALA A 74 -0.71 -2.77 -8.12
CA ALA A 74 -0.21 -2.07 -6.94
C ALA A 74 0.48 -3.05 -5.96
N SER A 75 1.60 -2.62 -5.39
CA SER A 75 2.37 -3.42 -4.44
C SER A 75 1.67 -3.56 -3.09
N ASP A 76 2.14 -4.51 -2.30
CA ASP A 76 1.93 -4.49 -0.86
C ASP A 76 2.79 -3.40 -0.18
N VAL A 77 2.78 -3.40 1.15
CA VAL A 77 3.50 -2.45 2.01
C VAL A 77 5.02 -2.54 1.89
N PHE A 78 5.55 -3.64 1.36
CA PHE A 78 6.99 -3.88 1.19
C PHE A 78 7.51 -3.38 -0.15
N GLY A 79 6.63 -2.85 -1.00
CA GLY A 79 7.00 -2.13 -2.21
C GLY A 79 7.15 -3.01 -3.45
N TYR A 80 7.33 -2.34 -4.59
CA TYR A 80 7.37 -3.01 -5.90
C TYR A 80 8.66 -3.79 -6.18
N GLU A 81 9.67 -3.64 -5.32
CA GLU A 81 10.94 -4.37 -5.39
C GLU A 81 10.84 -5.77 -4.78
N ALA A 82 9.75 -6.07 -4.08
CA ALA A 82 9.48 -7.40 -3.57
C ALA A 82 9.43 -8.42 -4.73
N PRO A 83 10.22 -9.50 -4.68
CA PRO A 83 10.48 -10.36 -5.83
C PRO A 83 9.24 -11.04 -6.40
N LEU A 84 8.29 -11.44 -5.53
CA LEU A 84 7.08 -12.16 -5.95
C LEU A 84 6.16 -11.31 -6.81
N LEU A 85 6.05 -10.01 -6.51
CA LEU A 85 5.17 -9.11 -7.26
C LEU A 85 5.63 -8.94 -8.71
N ARG A 86 6.94 -8.78 -8.92
CA ARG A 86 7.51 -8.68 -10.27
C ARG A 86 7.41 -9.98 -11.06
N GLN A 87 7.55 -11.13 -10.40
CA GLN A 87 7.26 -12.43 -11.03
C GLN A 87 5.81 -12.58 -11.43
N ILE A 88 4.87 -12.09 -10.61
CA ILE A 88 3.44 -12.06 -10.96
C ILE A 88 3.23 -11.16 -12.17
N ALA A 89 3.84 -9.97 -12.20
CA ALA A 89 3.78 -9.06 -13.33
C ALA A 89 4.30 -9.73 -14.61
N ASP A 90 5.43 -10.44 -14.56
CA ASP A 90 5.97 -11.16 -15.71
C ASP A 90 5.07 -12.30 -16.19
N LYS A 91 4.43 -13.02 -15.25
CA LYS A 91 3.45 -14.06 -15.61
C LYS A 91 2.21 -13.47 -16.28
N VAL A 92 1.72 -12.34 -15.78
CA VAL A 92 0.59 -11.61 -16.39
C VAL A 92 1.00 -11.07 -17.76
N ALA A 93 2.20 -10.52 -17.89
CA ALA A 93 2.74 -10.06 -19.16
C ALA A 93 2.84 -11.18 -20.20
N LYS A 94 3.29 -12.36 -19.80
CA LYS A 94 3.33 -13.57 -20.65
C LYS A 94 1.94 -14.02 -21.11
N ALA A 95 0.88 -13.67 -20.39
CA ALA A 95 -0.51 -13.88 -20.81
C ALA A 95 -1.03 -12.84 -21.82
N GLY A 96 -0.18 -11.92 -22.29
CA GLY A 96 -0.48 -10.98 -23.37
C GLY A 96 -0.85 -9.56 -22.92
N TYR A 97 -0.60 -9.19 -21.67
CA TYR A 97 -0.89 -7.86 -21.14
C TYR A 97 0.37 -7.00 -21.10
N PHE A 98 0.19 -5.68 -21.22
CA PHE A 98 1.18 -4.71 -20.79
C PHE A 98 1.00 -4.45 -19.29
N VAL A 99 2.00 -4.77 -18.48
CA VAL A 99 1.89 -4.70 -17.01
C VAL A 99 2.74 -3.57 -16.49
N VAL A 100 2.15 -2.72 -15.65
CA VAL A 100 2.84 -1.64 -14.96
C VAL A 100 2.70 -1.86 -13.46
N VAL A 101 3.81 -1.86 -12.73
CA VAL A 101 3.88 -1.97 -11.27
C VAL A 101 4.47 -0.67 -10.72
N PRO A 102 3.65 0.35 -10.42
CA PRO A 102 4.15 1.65 -9.98
C PRO A 102 4.68 1.63 -8.55
N ASP A 103 5.73 2.39 -8.30
CA ASP A 103 6.24 2.74 -6.97
C ASP A 103 5.39 3.85 -6.35
N PHE A 104 4.15 3.51 -5.95
CA PHE A 104 3.26 4.47 -5.29
C PHE A 104 3.78 4.95 -3.93
N LEU A 105 4.62 4.13 -3.29
CA LEU A 105 5.22 4.39 -1.99
C LEU A 105 6.51 5.24 -2.10
N LYS A 106 6.99 5.51 -3.32
CA LYS A 106 8.15 6.37 -3.61
C LYS A 106 9.42 5.91 -2.87
N GLY A 107 9.57 4.61 -2.68
CA GLY A 107 10.68 4.00 -1.94
C GLY A 107 10.56 4.04 -0.41
N ASP A 108 9.54 4.68 0.16
CA ASP A 108 9.31 4.66 1.62
C ASP A 108 8.43 3.47 2.03
N TYR A 109 8.96 2.27 1.84
CA TYR A 109 8.28 1.02 2.17
C TYR A 109 8.22 0.79 3.68
N LEU A 110 7.28 -0.05 4.11
CA LEU A 110 7.23 -0.50 5.49
C LEU A 110 8.47 -1.37 5.82
N ASP A 111 9.08 -1.10 6.97
CA ASP A 111 10.18 -1.87 7.52
C ASP A 111 10.00 -2.04 9.03
N ASP A 112 10.81 -2.91 9.63
CA ASP A 112 10.68 -3.33 11.03
C ASP A 112 10.84 -2.17 12.04
N LYS A 113 11.25 -0.98 11.59
CA LYS A 113 11.44 0.20 12.44
C LYS A 113 10.23 1.14 12.42
N LYS A 114 9.28 0.95 11.51
CA LYS A 114 8.14 1.84 11.31
C LYS A 114 6.89 1.29 12.02
N ASN A 115 6.11 2.19 12.63
CA ASN A 115 4.79 1.86 13.10
C ASN A 115 3.85 1.68 11.90
N PHE A 116 3.11 0.57 11.84
CA PHE A 116 2.24 0.28 10.69
C PHE A 116 1.12 1.31 10.53
N THR A 117 0.50 1.74 11.63
CA THR A 117 -0.63 2.68 11.61
C THR A 117 -0.17 4.05 11.11
N GLU A 118 0.90 4.60 11.69
CA GLU A 118 1.46 5.88 11.27
C GLU A 118 1.93 5.84 9.81
N TRP A 119 2.56 4.74 9.41
CA TRP A 119 3.00 4.54 8.02
C TRP A 119 1.81 4.50 7.06
N LEU A 120 0.72 3.82 7.41
CA LEU A 120 -0.49 3.72 6.60
C LEU A 120 -1.19 5.09 6.45
N GLU A 121 -1.22 5.90 7.50
CA GLU A 121 -1.75 7.26 7.45
C GLU A 121 -0.92 8.15 6.51
N ALA A 122 0.42 8.05 6.58
CA ALA A 122 1.32 8.77 5.68
C ALA A 122 1.23 8.27 4.23
N HIS A 123 0.92 6.99 4.02
CA HIS A 123 0.84 6.32 2.73
C HIS A 123 -0.59 5.88 2.43
N SER A 124 -1.55 6.81 2.40
CA SER A 124 -2.95 6.47 2.12
C SER A 124 -3.14 5.84 0.73
N PRO A 125 -3.77 4.66 0.60
CA PRO A 125 -4.15 4.07 -0.69
C PRO A 125 -5.05 5.00 -1.52
N VAL A 126 -5.91 5.79 -0.86
CA VAL A 126 -6.77 6.78 -1.52
C VAL A 126 -5.93 7.85 -2.22
N LYS A 127 -4.88 8.34 -1.54
CA LYS A 127 -3.96 9.31 -2.15
C LYS A 127 -3.17 8.69 -3.30
N ALA A 128 -2.75 7.44 -3.18
CA ALA A 128 -2.08 6.73 -4.26
C ALA A 128 -2.99 6.54 -5.49
N ALA A 129 -4.26 6.20 -5.30
CA ALA A 129 -5.24 6.08 -6.38
C ALA A 129 -5.46 7.43 -7.10
N GLU A 130 -5.46 8.54 -6.35
CA GLU A 130 -5.48 9.90 -6.90
C GLU A 130 -4.22 10.21 -7.72
N ASP A 131 -3.04 9.91 -7.17
CA ASP A 131 -1.74 10.13 -7.83
C ASP A 131 -1.56 9.23 -9.07
N ALA A 132 -2.30 8.12 -9.19
CA ALA A 132 -2.30 7.23 -10.34
C ALA A 132 -3.08 7.77 -11.56
N LYS A 133 -3.92 8.81 -11.40
CA LYS A 133 -4.76 9.36 -12.48
C LYS A 133 -3.98 9.72 -13.76
N PRO A 134 -2.79 10.36 -13.70
CA PRO A 134 -2.01 10.67 -14.90
C PRO A 134 -1.56 9.41 -15.65
N LEU A 135 -1.16 8.36 -14.93
CA LEU A 135 -0.80 7.07 -15.53
C LEU A 135 -2.00 6.46 -16.28
N PHE A 136 -3.17 6.41 -15.63
CA PHE A 136 -4.38 5.89 -16.26
C PHE A 136 -4.81 6.72 -17.48
N ALA A 137 -4.68 8.04 -17.41
CA ALA A 137 -4.98 8.92 -18.53
C ALA A 137 -4.05 8.66 -19.73
N ALA A 138 -2.75 8.46 -19.49
CA ALA A 138 -1.79 8.13 -20.54
C ALA A 138 -2.08 6.77 -21.18
N LEU A 139 -2.29 5.71 -20.39
CA LEU A 139 -2.62 4.38 -20.90
C LEU A 139 -3.90 4.40 -21.75
N LYS A 140 -4.93 5.14 -21.32
CA LYS A 140 -6.18 5.30 -22.09
C LYS A 140 -5.97 6.09 -23.37
N LYS A 141 -5.12 7.14 -23.35
CA LYS A 141 -4.77 7.93 -24.54
C LYS A 141 -4.04 7.09 -25.59
N GLU A 142 -3.27 6.09 -25.16
CA GLU A 142 -2.65 5.08 -26.02
C GLU A 142 -3.65 4.02 -26.54
N GLY A 143 -4.93 4.12 -26.18
CA GLY A 143 -5.97 3.21 -26.63
C GLY A 143 -6.04 1.89 -25.85
N LYS A 144 -5.40 1.81 -24.67
CA LYS A 144 -5.40 0.59 -23.86
C LYS A 144 -6.68 0.46 -23.03
N SER A 145 -7.24 -0.74 -23.03
CA SER A 145 -8.17 -1.19 -21.98
C SER A 145 -7.35 -1.46 -20.71
N VAL A 146 -7.79 -0.91 -19.56
CA VAL A 146 -7.00 -0.98 -18.32
C VAL A 146 -7.76 -1.75 -17.25
N ALA A 147 -7.11 -2.75 -16.67
CA ALA A 147 -7.49 -3.40 -15.43
C ALA A 147 -6.55 -2.98 -14.30
N VAL A 148 -7.02 -3.08 -13.06
CA VAL A 148 -6.25 -2.77 -11.86
C VAL A 148 -6.35 -3.95 -10.91
N GLY A 149 -5.25 -4.25 -10.23
CA GLY A 149 -5.21 -5.19 -9.12
C GLY A 149 -4.14 -4.79 -8.13
N GLY A 150 -4.09 -5.46 -6.99
CA GLY A 150 -3.04 -5.28 -6.01
C GLY A 150 -3.20 -6.24 -4.84
N TYR A 151 -2.21 -6.23 -3.95
CA TYR A 151 -2.14 -7.11 -2.80
C TYR A 151 -2.01 -6.29 -1.53
N CYS A 152 -2.69 -6.70 -0.45
CA CYS A 152 -2.63 -6.02 0.84
C CYS A 152 -2.97 -4.52 0.67
N TRP A 153 -2.03 -3.60 0.86
CA TRP A 153 -2.18 -2.16 0.75
C TRP A 153 -2.62 -1.75 -0.65
N GLY A 154 -2.07 -2.38 -1.69
CA GLY A 154 -2.47 -2.14 -3.08
C GLY A 154 -3.84 -2.70 -3.44
N GLY A 155 -4.47 -3.48 -2.56
CA GLY A 155 -5.84 -4.00 -2.74
C GLY A 155 -6.92 -3.16 -2.05
N MET A 156 -6.53 -2.16 -1.23
CA MET A 156 -7.43 -1.22 -0.55
C MET A 156 -7.83 -0.07 -1.48
#